data_AF-A0A7R9YSD3-F1
#
_entry.id   AF-A0A7R9YSD3-F1
#
_cell.length_a   1.000
_cell.length_b   1.000
_cell.length_c   1.000
_cell.angle_alpha   90.00
_cell.angle_beta   90.00
_cell.angle_gamma   90.00
#
_symmetry.space_group_name_H-M   'P 1'
#
loop_
_entity.id
_entity.type
_entity.pdbx_description
1 polymer ?
#
loop_
_entity_poly.entity_id
_entity_poly.type
_entity_poly.pdbx_seq_one_letter_code
_entity_poly.pdbx_strand_id
1 'polypeptide(L)'
;SRICRSLKYLRQFLNAFRDDATTTRVFFPDDNEMAVARSGQSSDPAAGRSQVDPLFGDGNKFQLGYLTKQNAAWAMFGVNLDKWTPTSLIQESDRLLVVAYPTFNPKEELGATLDLYQNKARDAKIPILIFNGELDRIKSSGYYSPIFFPKISEIAKELVPKITTAYYVKNFKGSRPGVLFRCYPGPWTVLRRNPADKDETRVIWTGSEAPSLRQVQLEILASDA
;
A
#
# COMPACT_ATOMS: atom_id res chain seq x y z
N SER A 1 17.14 -1.85 -2.83
CA SER A 1 15.97 -2.62 -3.32
C SER A 1 14.74 -1.70 -3.42
N ARG A 2 13.60 -2.14 -4.00
CA ARG A 2 12.34 -1.34 -4.04
C ARG A 2 11.84 -0.99 -2.63
N ILE A 3 12.04 -1.90 -1.67
CA ILE A 3 11.72 -1.75 -0.25
C ILE A 3 12.39 -0.50 0.36
N CYS A 4 13.71 -0.34 0.17
CA CYS A 4 14.43 0.82 0.73
C CYS A 4 13.91 2.17 0.21
N ARG A 5 13.35 2.22 -1.02
CA ARG A 5 12.75 3.43 -1.57
C ARG A 5 11.35 3.69 -0.99
N SER A 6 10.50 2.67 -0.91
CA SER A 6 9.17 2.79 -0.29
C SER A 6 9.25 3.25 1.17
N LEU A 7 10.24 2.75 1.92
CA LEU A 7 10.48 3.15 3.31
C LEU A 7 10.89 4.63 3.43
N LYS A 8 11.80 5.12 2.56
CA LYS A 8 12.20 6.53 2.52
C LYS A 8 11.02 7.46 2.21
N TYR A 9 10.20 7.11 1.21
CA TYR A 9 9.02 7.91 0.87
C TYR A 9 7.94 7.86 1.94
N LEU A 10 7.73 6.69 2.57
CA LEU A 10 6.83 6.57 3.72
C LEU A 10 7.28 7.53 4.83
N ARG A 11 8.57 7.54 5.16
CA ARG A 11 9.10 8.43 6.21
C ARG A 11 8.88 9.91 5.88
N GLN A 12 9.14 10.31 4.64
CA GLN A 12 8.88 11.67 4.17
C GLN A 12 7.40 12.03 4.23
N PHE A 13 6.53 11.12 3.79
CA PHE A 13 5.08 11.28 3.83
C PHE A 13 4.57 11.47 5.26
N LEU A 14 5.08 10.68 6.20
CA LEU A 14 4.71 10.77 7.61
C LEU A 14 5.10 12.08 8.29
N ASN A 15 5.97 12.90 7.70
CA ASN A 15 6.25 14.24 8.25
C ASN A 15 5.01 15.12 8.29
N ALA A 16 4.00 14.86 7.44
CA ALA A 16 2.71 15.53 7.51
C ALA A 16 1.92 15.22 8.79
N PHE A 17 2.25 14.14 9.50
CA PHE A 17 1.61 13.67 10.73
C PHE A 17 2.54 13.73 11.95
N ARG A 18 3.60 14.54 11.89
CA ARG A 18 4.63 14.58 12.95
C ARG A 18 4.10 15.05 14.30
N ASP A 19 3.10 15.93 14.29
CA ASP A 19 2.51 16.50 15.51
C ASP A 19 1.62 15.48 16.21
N ASP A 20 1.04 14.55 15.44
CA ASP A 20 0.22 13.42 15.91
C ASP A 20 1.02 12.11 16.01
N ALA A 21 2.36 12.18 16.00
CA ALA A 21 3.21 10.99 15.88
C ALA A 21 2.98 9.99 17.02
N THR A 22 2.81 10.47 18.27
CA THR A 22 2.60 9.60 19.43
C THR A 22 1.26 8.85 19.40
N THR A 23 0.31 9.31 18.60
CA THR A 23 -1.01 8.69 18.40
C THR A 23 -1.15 8.05 17.01
N THR A 24 -0.09 8.03 16.21
CA THR A 24 -0.08 7.44 14.87
C THR A 24 0.71 6.14 14.89
N ARG A 25 0.06 5.03 14.53
CA ARG A 25 0.67 3.70 14.44
C ARG A 25 0.96 3.29 13.01
N VAL A 26 2.21 2.99 12.72
CA VAL A 26 2.68 2.54 11.41
C VAL A 26 2.84 1.02 11.44
N PHE A 27 2.01 0.33 10.66
CA PHE A 27 2.08 -1.11 10.43
C PHE A 27 2.95 -1.41 9.21
N PHE A 28 4.08 -2.06 9.43
CA PHE A 28 4.93 -2.63 8.37
C PHE A 28 4.36 -3.97 7.86
N PRO A 29 4.75 -4.43 6.65
CA PRO A 29 4.28 -5.70 6.12
C PRO A 29 4.50 -6.88 7.08
N ASP A 30 5.68 -6.96 7.67
CA ASP A 30 6.02 -7.97 8.68
C ASP A 30 6.97 -7.42 9.76
N ASP A 31 7.25 -8.26 10.75
CA ASP A 31 8.12 -7.95 11.89
C ASP A 31 9.58 -7.72 11.48
N ASN A 32 10.05 -8.39 10.43
CA ASN A 32 11.39 -8.18 9.89
C ASN A 32 11.52 -6.81 9.21
N GLU A 33 10.55 -6.40 8.40
CA GLU A 33 10.53 -5.09 7.75
C GLU A 33 10.40 -3.96 8.78
N MET A 34 9.64 -4.16 9.87
CA MET A 34 9.64 -3.23 11.01
C MET A 34 11.02 -3.16 11.68
N ALA A 35 11.68 -4.29 11.90
CA ALA A 35 13.01 -4.32 12.50
C ALA A 35 14.02 -3.57 11.63
N VAL A 36 14.01 -3.78 10.31
CA VAL A 36 14.83 -3.04 9.34
C VAL A 36 14.53 -1.55 9.39
N ALA A 37 13.25 -1.15 9.44
CA ALA A 37 12.86 0.26 9.52
C ALA A 37 13.40 0.95 10.79
N ARG A 38 13.48 0.20 11.90
CA ARG A 38 13.94 0.68 13.20
C ARG A 38 15.47 0.67 13.33
N SER A 39 16.16 -0.39 12.91
CA SER A 39 17.59 -0.59 13.16
C SER A 39 18.47 -0.26 11.95
N GLY A 40 17.90 -0.19 10.75
CA GLY A 40 18.65 -0.05 9.50
C GLY A 40 19.40 -1.31 9.04
N GLN A 41 19.39 -2.38 9.85
CA GLN A 41 20.10 -3.62 9.58
C GLN A 41 19.14 -4.68 9.01
N SER A 42 19.48 -5.23 7.84
CA SER A 42 18.86 -6.44 7.30
C SER A 42 19.27 -7.65 8.13
N SER A 43 18.33 -8.52 8.49
CA SER A 43 18.58 -9.78 9.20
C SER A 43 19.40 -10.81 8.40
N ASP A 44 19.59 -10.57 7.09
CA ASP A 44 20.43 -11.39 6.22
C ASP A 44 21.52 -10.53 5.55
N PRO A 45 22.79 -10.65 6.01
CA PRO A 45 23.96 -10.03 5.38
C PRO A 45 24.28 -10.58 3.98
N ALA A 46 23.85 -11.79 3.66
CA ALA A 46 24.08 -12.46 2.37
C ALA A 46 23.00 -12.13 1.32
N ALA A 47 21.83 -11.62 1.74
CA ALA A 47 20.76 -11.20 0.84
C ALA A 47 21.07 -9.94 0.00
N GLY A 48 22.28 -9.37 0.09
CA GLY A 48 22.71 -8.21 -0.70
C GLY A 48 21.87 -6.95 -0.46
N ARG A 49 21.13 -6.88 0.65
CA ARG A 49 20.38 -5.68 1.05
C ARG A 49 21.38 -4.70 1.68
N SER A 50 21.70 -3.63 0.94
CA SER A 50 22.52 -2.53 1.46
C SER A 50 21.96 -2.03 2.79
N GLN A 51 22.83 -1.76 3.76
CA GLN A 51 22.48 -1.11 5.02
C GLN A 51 21.68 0.16 4.71
N VAL A 52 20.55 0.34 5.39
CA VAL A 52 19.68 1.51 5.20
C VAL A 52 19.77 2.35 6.47
N ASP A 53 19.63 3.66 6.35
CA ASP A 53 19.50 4.51 7.54
C ASP A 53 18.30 4.05 8.39
N PRO A 54 18.42 4.02 9.73
CA PRO A 54 17.31 3.67 10.62
C PRO A 54 16.27 4.79 10.64
N LEU A 55 15.39 4.82 9.63
CA LEU A 55 14.41 5.89 9.41
C LEU A 55 13.37 6.02 10.54
N PHE A 56 13.18 4.95 11.31
CA PHE A 56 12.31 4.87 12.49
C PHE A 56 13.11 4.45 13.76
N GLY A 57 14.40 4.77 13.79
CA GLY A 57 15.29 4.55 14.94
C GLY A 57 15.13 5.62 16.02
N ASP A 58 16.25 6.02 16.64
CA ASP A 58 16.26 6.94 17.77
C ASP A 58 15.60 8.29 17.45
N GLY A 59 14.76 8.77 18.37
CA GLY A 59 13.97 9.99 18.19
C GLY A 59 12.66 9.82 17.38
N ASN A 60 12.38 8.62 16.87
CA ASN A 60 11.06 8.32 16.30
C ASN A 60 9.97 8.35 17.39
N LYS A 61 8.91 9.12 17.16
CA LYS A 61 7.73 9.20 18.04
C LYS A 61 6.54 8.37 17.54
N PHE A 62 6.59 7.91 16.29
CA PHE A 62 5.53 7.06 15.72
C PHE A 62 5.49 5.71 16.43
N GLN A 63 4.29 5.24 16.73
CA GLN A 63 4.10 3.88 17.22
C GLN A 63 4.34 2.91 16.07
N LEU A 64 5.05 1.80 16.32
CA LEU A 64 5.36 0.83 15.28
C LEU A 64 4.58 -0.47 15.53
N GLY A 65 4.20 -1.13 14.43
CA GLY A 65 3.60 -2.45 14.43
C GLY A 65 3.85 -3.16 13.11
N TYR A 66 3.30 -4.37 12.98
CA TYR A 66 3.45 -5.18 11.78
C TYR A 66 2.18 -5.98 11.49
N LEU A 67 1.90 -6.22 10.21
CA LEU A 67 0.68 -6.90 9.77
C LEU A 67 0.78 -8.41 9.95
N THR A 68 1.91 -9.00 9.56
CA THR A 68 2.14 -10.45 9.60
C THR A 68 3.40 -10.77 10.39
N LYS A 69 3.45 -11.97 10.96
CA LYS A 69 4.64 -12.47 11.68
C LYS A 69 5.32 -13.53 10.82
N GLN A 70 6.61 -13.38 10.56
CA GLN A 70 7.35 -14.41 9.83
C GLN A 70 7.60 -15.63 10.73
N ASN A 71 6.75 -16.64 10.64
CA ASN A 71 6.91 -17.90 11.39
C ASN A 71 7.90 -18.83 10.68
N ALA A 72 9.19 -18.48 10.69
CA ALA A 72 10.23 -19.20 9.96
C ALA A 72 10.44 -20.66 10.39
N ALA A 73 10.16 -21.02 11.66
CA ALA A 73 10.49 -22.35 12.18
C ALA A 73 9.36 -23.40 12.01
N TRP A 74 8.09 -22.99 12.00
CA TRP A 74 6.95 -23.92 12.04
C TRP A 74 6.10 -23.95 10.76
N ALA A 75 6.22 -22.93 9.90
CA ALA A 75 5.55 -22.89 8.60
C ALA A 75 5.99 -24.04 7.67
N MET A 76 7.24 -24.49 7.79
CA MET A 76 7.77 -25.65 7.05
C MET A 76 7.14 -27.00 7.49
N PHE A 77 6.52 -27.06 8.66
CA PHE A 77 5.85 -28.26 9.20
C PHE A 77 4.32 -28.14 9.21
N GLY A 78 3.74 -27.10 8.61
CA GLY A 78 2.29 -26.91 8.57
C GLY A 78 1.64 -26.60 9.92
N VAL A 79 2.45 -26.22 10.93
CA VAL A 79 2.00 -25.93 12.29
C VAL A 79 2.03 -24.42 12.50
N ASN A 80 0.86 -23.77 12.48
CA ASN A 80 0.75 -22.33 12.78
C ASN A 80 0.08 -22.19 14.16
N LEU A 81 0.89 -22.25 15.24
CA LEU A 81 0.40 -22.28 16.63
C LEU A 81 0.02 -20.90 17.17
N ASP A 82 0.63 -19.83 16.66
CA ASP A 82 0.29 -18.47 17.06
C ASP A 82 -0.84 -17.94 16.18
N LYS A 83 -2.04 -17.75 16.76
CA LYS A 83 -3.10 -16.91 16.19
C LYS A 83 -2.67 -15.44 16.26
N TRP A 84 -1.67 -15.06 15.47
CA TRP A 84 -1.25 -13.67 15.36
C TRP A 84 -2.37 -12.82 14.74
N THR A 85 -2.68 -11.70 15.39
CA THR A 85 -3.50 -10.63 14.81
C THR A 85 -2.82 -9.29 15.08
N PRO A 86 -2.70 -8.41 14.06
CA PRO A 86 -2.13 -7.09 14.24
C PRO A 86 -3.02 -6.18 15.11
N THR A 87 -4.29 -6.54 15.33
CA THR A 87 -5.22 -5.80 16.20
C THR A 87 -4.74 -5.75 17.65
N SER A 88 -3.98 -6.77 18.09
CA SER A 88 -3.39 -6.83 19.43
C SER A 88 -2.37 -5.72 19.70
N LEU A 89 -1.83 -5.08 18.65
CA LEU A 89 -0.88 -3.98 18.77
C LEU A 89 -1.57 -2.61 18.89
N ILE A 90 -2.87 -2.52 18.62
CA ILE A 90 -3.59 -1.24 18.68
C ILE A 90 -3.84 -0.85 20.14
N GLN A 91 -3.43 0.37 20.49
CA GLN A 91 -3.66 1.00 21.78
C GLN A 91 -4.85 1.96 21.73
N GLU A 92 -5.45 2.24 22.89
CA GLU A 92 -6.57 3.19 23.01
C GLU A 92 -6.18 4.63 22.63
N SER A 93 -4.89 4.95 22.73
CA SER A 93 -4.31 6.22 22.31
C SER A 93 -4.20 6.38 20.79
N ASP A 94 -4.31 5.30 20.01
CA ASP A 94 -4.14 5.38 18.56
C ASP A 94 -5.29 6.15 17.90
N ARG A 95 -4.94 7.12 17.07
CA ARG A 95 -5.86 8.01 16.34
C ARG A 95 -5.70 7.95 14.82
N LEU A 96 -4.63 7.34 14.34
CA LEU A 96 -4.40 7.08 12.92
C LEU A 96 -3.61 5.77 12.76
N LEU A 97 -4.08 4.88 11.89
CA LEU A 97 -3.32 3.69 11.48
C LEU A 97 -2.77 3.92 10.08
N VAL A 98 -1.46 3.75 9.90
CA VAL A 98 -0.79 3.81 8.61
C VAL A 98 -0.30 2.42 8.25
N VAL A 99 -0.82 1.87 7.15
CA VAL A 99 -0.41 0.57 6.61
C VAL A 99 0.62 0.81 5.50
N ALA A 100 1.85 0.34 5.74
CA ALA A 100 2.98 0.56 4.86
C ALA A 100 3.07 -0.50 3.76
N TYR A 101 2.86 -0.07 2.50
CA TYR A 101 3.15 -0.80 1.26
C TYR A 101 2.80 -2.31 1.26
N PRO A 102 1.53 -2.68 1.53
CA PRO A 102 1.07 -4.08 1.59
C PRO A 102 1.02 -4.73 0.19
N THR A 103 2.19 -5.03 -0.37
CA THR A 103 2.40 -5.41 -1.77
C THR A 103 3.11 -6.75 -1.96
N PHE A 104 3.78 -7.29 -0.94
CA PHE A 104 4.62 -8.48 -1.06
C PHE A 104 3.77 -9.75 -1.03
N ASN A 105 2.93 -9.88 0.00
CA ASN A 105 1.91 -10.91 0.11
C ASN A 105 0.53 -10.26 0.30
N PRO A 106 -0.10 -9.74 -0.76
CA PRO A 106 -1.37 -9.01 -0.67
C PRO A 106 -2.49 -9.80 0.02
N LYS A 107 -2.48 -11.14 -0.06
CA LYS A 107 -3.46 -12.00 0.60
C LYS A 107 -3.39 -11.86 2.12
N GLU A 108 -2.19 -11.89 2.68
CA GLU A 108 -1.97 -11.82 4.13
C GLU A 108 -1.95 -10.38 4.61
N GLU A 109 -1.26 -9.48 3.91
CA GLU A 109 -1.08 -8.08 4.31
C GLU A 109 -2.40 -7.29 4.19
N LEU A 110 -3.14 -7.41 3.08
CA LEU A 110 -4.45 -6.76 2.96
C LEU A 110 -5.52 -7.52 3.76
N GLY A 111 -5.34 -8.82 3.99
CA GLY A 111 -6.18 -9.58 4.91
C GLY A 111 -6.06 -9.08 6.35
N ALA A 112 -4.83 -8.86 6.82
CA ALA A 112 -4.50 -8.23 8.09
C ALA A 112 -4.99 -6.78 8.16
N THR A 113 -4.94 -6.04 7.04
CA THR A 113 -5.52 -4.69 6.95
C THR A 113 -7.05 -4.71 7.11
N LEU A 114 -7.72 -5.69 6.50
CA LEU A 114 -9.16 -5.89 6.67
C LEU A 114 -9.50 -6.29 8.12
N ASP A 115 -8.68 -7.13 8.74
CA ASP A 115 -8.79 -7.50 10.16
C ASP A 115 -8.69 -6.28 11.08
N LEU A 116 -7.68 -5.41 10.87
CA LEU A 116 -7.55 -4.13 11.57
C LEU A 116 -8.80 -3.26 11.44
N TYR A 117 -9.36 -3.18 10.23
CA TYR A 117 -10.57 -2.40 9.97
C TYR A 117 -11.79 -2.99 10.70
N GLN A 118 -12.06 -4.27 10.52
CA GLN A 118 -13.28 -4.93 11.01
C GLN A 118 -13.30 -5.06 12.54
N ASN A 119 -12.16 -5.37 13.15
CA ASN A 119 -12.11 -5.76 14.56
C ASN A 119 -11.65 -4.65 15.51
N LYS A 120 -11.23 -3.48 14.99
CA LYS A 120 -10.83 -2.36 15.84
C LYS A 120 -11.12 -0.98 15.24
N ALA A 121 -10.63 -0.70 14.04
CA ALA A 121 -10.60 0.66 13.52
C ALA A 121 -12.02 1.19 13.20
N ARG A 122 -12.93 0.34 12.71
CA ARG A 122 -14.32 0.72 12.41
C ARG A 122 -15.05 1.22 13.65
N ASP A 123 -15.04 0.44 14.73
CA ASP A 123 -15.81 0.75 15.93
C ASP A 123 -15.19 1.91 16.72
N ALA A 124 -13.86 1.97 16.77
CA ALA A 124 -13.12 3.06 17.38
C ALA A 124 -13.06 4.34 16.51
N LYS A 125 -13.61 4.30 15.28
CA LYS A 125 -13.56 5.38 14.28
C LYS A 125 -12.15 5.88 13.99
N ILE A 126 -11.17 4.96 14.00
CA ILE A 126 -9.78 5.27 13.69
C ILE A 126 -9.61 5.15 12.15
N PRO A 127 -9.20 6.22 11.44
CA PRO A 127 -8.91 6.14 10.02
C PRO A 127 -7.72 5.23 9.73
N ILE A 128 -7.79 4.51 8.60
CA ILE A 128 -6.69 3.73 8.06
C ILE A 128 -6.18 4.39 6.78
N LEU A 129 -4.89 4.71 6.75
CA LEU A 129 -4.18 5.19 5.58
C LEU A 129 -3.32 4.06 5.01
N ILE A 130 -3.57 3.68 3.76
CA ILE A 130 -2.75 2.67 3.06
C ILE A 130 -1.78 3.41 2.14
N PHE A 131 -0.49 3.33 2.44
CA PHE A 131 0.57 3.92 1.63
C PHE A 131 1.07 2.90 0.60
N ASN A 132 1.09 3.23 -0.69
CA ASN A 132 1.60 2.36 -1.77
C ASN A 132 1.01 0.93 -1.77
N GLY A 133 -0.31 0.77 -1.66
CA GLY A 133 -0.95 -0.55 -1.56
C GLY A 133 -1.13 -1.35 -2.87
N GLU A 134 -0.75 -0.81 -4.04
CA GLU A 134 -0.92 -1.45 -5.37
C GLU A 134 -2.28 -2.16 -5.60
N LEU A 135 -3.37 -1.55 -5.12
CA LEU A 135 -4.70 -2.18 -5.07
C LEU A 135 -5.27 -2.53 -6.46
N ASP A 136 -4.71 -2.02 -7.55
CA ASP A 136 -5.14 -2.37 -8.91
C ASP A 136 -5.04 -3.88 -9.17
N ARG A 137 -4.06 -4.56 -8.54
CA ARG A 137 -3.85 -6.01 -8.67
C ARG A 137 -5.04 -6.82 -8.18
N ILE A 138 -5.78 -6.29 -7.20
CA ILE A 138 -6.95 -6.94 -6.61
C ILE A 138 -8.27 -6.34 -7.12
N LYS A 139 -8.26 -5.11 -7.64
CA LYS A 139 -9.41 -4.47 -8.29
C LYS A 139 -9.75 -5.08 -9.65
N SER A 140 -8.75 -5.56 -10.39
CA SER A 140 -8.98 -6.18 -11.69
C SER A 140 -9.63 -7.56 -11.53
N SER A 141 -10.91 -7.66 -11.91
CA SER A 141 -11.78 -8.85 -11.82
C SER A 141 -11.28 -10.13 -12.53
N GLY A 142 -10.13 -10.08 -13.20
CA GLY A 142 -9.56 -11.23 -13.93
C GLY A 142 -8.26 -11.81 -13.39
N TYR A 143 -7.57 -11.15 -12.45
CA TYR A 143 -6.24 -11.63 -12.01
C TYR A 143 -6.32 -12.75 -10.96
N TYR A 144 -7.35 -12.74 -10.11
CA TYR A 144 -7.55 -13.73 -9.06
C TYR A 144 -8.93 -14.39 -9.20
N SER A 145 -8.95 -15.66 -9.62
CA SER A 145 -10.18 -16.44 -9.64
C SER A 145 -10.70 -16.65 -8.21
N PRO A 146 -11.98 -16.33 -7.91
CA PRO A 146 -12.55 -16.50 -6.57
C PRO A 146 -12.46 -17.92 -6.02
N ILE A 147 -12.48 -18.93 -6.90
CA ILE A 147 -12.39 -20.35 -6.53
C ILE A 147 -11.01 -20.68 -5.94
N PHE A 148 -9.95 -20.15 -6.55
CA PHE A 148 -8.57 -20.42 -6.14
C PHE A 148 -8.04 -19.41 -5.11
N PHE A 149 -8.65 -18.23 -5.03
CA PHE A 149 -8.22 -17.12 -4.16
C PHE A 149 -9.39 -16.52 -3.37
N PRO A 150 -10.08 -17.31 -2.52
CA PRO A 150 -11.27 -16.85 -1.80
C PRO A 150 -10.97 -15.65 -0.90
N LYS A 151 -9.82 -15.61 -0.23
CA LYS A 151 -9.44 -14.50 0.65
C LYS A 151 -9.21 -13.18 -0.11
N ILE A 152 -8.63 -13.24 -1.30
CA ILE A 152 -8.47 -12.05 -2.16
C ILE A 152 -9.84 -11.55 -2.64
N SER A 153 -10.75 -12.46 -2.98
CA SER A 153 -12.13 -12.13 -3.35
C SER A 153 -12.87 -11.43 -2.21
N GLU A 154 -12.69 -11.91 -0.97
CA GLU A 154 -13.22 -11.25 0.23
C GLU A 154 -12.65 -9.83 0.38
N ILE A 155 -11.33 -9.65 0.28
CA ILE A 155 -10.68 -8.32 0.34
C ILE A 155 -11.22 -7.39 -0.75
N ALA A 156 -11.39 -7.88 -1.98
CA ALA A 156 -11.92 -7.11 -3.10
C ALA A 156 -13.38 -6.65 -2.88
N LYS A 157 -14.17 -7.44 -2.14
CA LYS A 157 -15.57 -7.11 -1.81
C LYS A 157 -15.70 -6.23 -0.56
N GLU A 158 -14.89 -6.50 0.46
CA GLU A 158 -15.07 -5.90 1.78
C GLU A 158 -14.16 -4.71 2.04
N LEU A 159 -12.90 -4.75 1.59
CA LEU A 159 -11.95 -3.67 1.84
C LEU A 159 -11.97 -2.63 0.74
N VAL A 160 -11.84 -3.07 -0.51
CA VAL A 160 -11.60 -2.18 -1.67
C VAL A 160 -12.69 -1.12 -1.88
N PRO A 161 -14.00 -1.43 -1.79
CA PRO A 161 -15.05 -0.43 -1.99
C PRO A 161 -15.08 0.66 -0.91
N LYS A 162 -14.45 0.41 0.25
CA LYS A 162 -14.36 1.35 1.36
C LYS A 162 -13.16 2.29 1.26
N ILE A 163 -12.26 2.06 0.30
CA ILE A 163 -11.04 2.85 0.12
C ILE A 163 -11.30 4.03 -0.81
N THR A 164 -11.10 5.24 -0.28
CA THR A 164 -10.97 6.44 -1.11
C THR A 164 -9.51 6.59 -1.56
N THR A 165 -9.27 6.55 -2.87
CA THR A 165 -7.92 6.75 -3.41
C THR A 165 -7.58 8.24 -3.39
N ALA A 166 -6.73 8.66 -2.45
CA ALA A 166 -6.34 10.05 -2.26
C ALA A 166 -5.31 10.53 -3.29
N TYR A 167 -4.26 9.75 -3.52
CA TYR A 167 -3.21 10.06 -4.50
C TYR A 167 -2.89 8.81 -5.31
N TYR A 168 -2.82 8.97 -6.63
CA TYR A 168 -2.55 7.86 -7.53
C TYR A 168 -1.79 8.35 -8.76
N VAL A 169 -0.79 7.58 -9.19
CA VAL A 169 -0.05 7.83 -10.43
C VAL A 169 0.28 6.48 -11.07
N LYS A 170 -0.17 6.28 -12.31
CA LYS A 170 0.17 5.11 -13.13
C LYS A 170 0.64 5.56 -14.51
N ASN A 171 1.87 5.22 -14.83
CA ASN A 171 2.44 5.47 -16.15
C ASN A 171 2.03 4.37 -17.13
N PHE A 172 1.59 4.78 -18.32
CA PHE A 172 1.36 3.94 -19.49
C PHE A 172 2.49 4.21 -20.50
N LYS A 173 3.08 3.13 -21.01
CA LYS A 173 4.17 3.16 -22.00
C LYS A 173 3.65 2.71 -23.36
N GLY A 174 4.45 2.88 -24.41
CA GLY A 174 4.13 2.44 -25.77
C GLY A 174 4.08 3.60 -26.75
N SER A 175 3.45 3.39 -27.91
CA SER A 175 3.32 4.38 -28.98
C SER A 175 2.48 5.60 -28.58
N ARG A 176 1.56 5.43 -27.61
CA ARG A 176 0.74 6.50 -27.04
C ARG A 176 0.96 6.55 -25.53
N PRO A 177 2.10 7.11 -25.07
CA PRO A 177 2.43 7.16 -23.64
C PRO A 177 1.49 8.11 -22.89
N GLY A 178 1.26 7.81 -21.62
CA GLY A 178 0.36 8.61 -20.80
C GLY A 178 0.46 8.33 -19.31
N VAL A 179 -0.37 9.03 -18.55
CA VAL A 179 -0.44 8.91 -17.09
C VAL A 179 -1.90 8.93 -16.67
N LEU A 180 -2.35 7.89 -15.96
CA LEU A 180 -3.56 8.00 -15.14
C LEU A 180 -3.14 8.56 -13.79
N PHE A 181 -3.74 9.67 -13.39
CA PHE A 181 -3.45 10.30 -12.10
C PHE A 181 -4.71 10.70 -11.35
N ARG A 182 -4.57 10.82 -10.03
CA ARG A 182 -5.55 11.46 -9.15
C ARG A 182 -4.86 12.18 -8.00
N CYS A 183 -5.35 13.36 -7.67
CA CYS A 183 -5.07 14.08 -6.43
C CYS A 183 -6.41 14.51 -5.82
N TYR A 184 -6.86 13.82 -4.77
CA TYR A 184 -8.13 14.09 -4.09
C TYR A 184 -8.12 15.48 -3.44
N PRO A 185 -9.25 16.23 -3.47
CA PRO A 185 -10.59 15.84 -3.93
C PRO A 185 -10.81 15.93 -5.45
N GLY A 186 -9.77 16.21 -6.24
CA GLY A 186 -9.87 16.30 -7.69
C GLY A 186 -10.27 14.98 -8.39
N PRO A 187 -10.71 15.09 -9.66
CA PRO A 187 -11.16 13.95 -10.44
C PRO A 187 -9.98 13.04 -10.84
N TRP A 188 -10.32 11.84 -11.29
CA TRP A 188 -9.39 11.02 -12.06
C TRP A 188 -9.11 11.71 -13.39
N THR A 189 -7.86 11.69 -13.82
CA THR A 189 -7.46 12.36 -15.06
C THR A 189 -6.46 11.49 -15.82
N VAL A 190 -6.60 11.43 -17.15
CA VAL A 190 -5.60 10.82 -18.03
C VAL A 190 -4.89 11.92 -18.81
N LEU A 191 -3.58 11.96 -18.66
CA LEU A 191 -2.68 12.78 -19.46
C LEU A 191 -2.09 11.93 -20.59
N ARG A 192 -2.09 12.45 -21.81
CA ARG A 192 -1.26 11.95 -22.90
C ARG A 192 0.05 12.73 -22.93
N ARG A 193 1.17 12.04 -23.10
CA ARG A 193 2.48 12.65 -23.34
C ARG A 193 2.76 12.67 -24.83
N ASN A 194 3.35 13.74 -25.34
CA ASN A 194 3.86 13.74 -26.71
C ASN A 194 5.10 12.81 -26.78
N PRO A 195 5.15 11.85 -27.73
CA PRO A 195 6.34 11.02 -27.91
C PRO A 195 7.60 11.81 -28.33
N ALA A 196 7.43 12.93 -29.02
CA ALA A 196 8.51 13.79 -29.53
C ALA A 196 8.98 14.85 -28.52
N ASP A 197 8.07 15.31 -27.63
CA ASP A 197 8.37 16.25 -26.55
C ASP A 197 7.84 15.71 -25.21
N LYS A 198 8.74 15.38 -24.30
CA LYS A 198 8.37 14.72 -23.03
C LYS A 198 7.74 15.67 -22.02
N ASP A 199 7.94 16.98 -22.18
CA ASP A 199 7.42 18.00 -21.27
C ASP A 199 6.02 18.46 -21.72
N GLU A 200 5.68 18.24 -22.99
CA GLU A 200 4.33 18.45 -23.50
C GLU A 200 3.37 17.33 -23.04
N THR A 201 2.38 17.74 -22.23
CA THR A 201 1.32 16.85 -21.77
C THR A 201 -0.05 17.48 -21.97
N ARG A 202 -1.04 16.65 -22.34
CA ARG A 202 -2.42 17.09 -22.56
C ARG A 202 -3.39 16.23 -21.78
N VAL A 203 -4.34 16.86 -21.09
CA VAL A 203 -5.49 16.17 -20.52
C VAL A 203 -6.40 15.69 -21.64
N ILE A 204 -6.61 14.38 -21.72
CA ILE A 204 -7.48 13.76 -22.74
C ILE A 204 -8.74 13.13 -22.15
N TRP A 205 -8.79 12.98 -20.83
CA TRP A 205 -9.95 12.42 -20.14
C TRP A 205 -9.97 12.82 -18.66
N THR A 206 -11.17 13.03 -18.13
CA THR A 206 -11.44 13.24 -16.70
C THR A 206 -12.68 12.47 -16.27
N GLY A 207 -12.72 11.99 -15.03
CA GLY A 207 -13.89 11.31 -14.48
C GLY A 207 -13.96 11.34 -12.95
N SER A 208 -15.17 11.23 -12.41
CA SER A 208 -15.41 11.12 -10.97
C SER A 208 -14.97 9.77 -10.41
N GLU A 209 -15.07 8.71 -11.23
CA GLU A 209 -14.69 7.34 -10.88
C GLU A 209 -13.40 6.91 -11.58
N ALA A 210 -12.72 5.91 -11.00
CA ALA A 210 -11.47 5.40 -11.55
C ALA A 210 -11.76 4.58 -12.82
N PRO A 211 -11.15 4.91 -13.97
CA PRO A 211 -11.24 4.03 -15.14
C PRO A 211 -10.40 2.77 -14.87
N SER A 212 -10.80 1.65 -15.46
CA SER A 212 -9.96 0.45 -15.43
C SER A 212 -8.68 0.67 -16.26
N LEU A 213 -7.59 0.00 -15.89
CA LEU A 213 -6.33 0.08 -16.65
C LEU A 213 -6.51 -0.34 -18.12
N ARG A 214 -7.42 -1.28 -18.39
CA ARG A 214 -7.77 -1.71 -19.74
C ARG A 214 -8.45 -0.59 -20.52
N GLN A 215 -9.45 0.09 -19.95
CA GLN A 215 -10.12 1.23 -20.58
C GLN A 215 -9.11 2.35 -20.88
N VAL A 216 -8.21 2.65 -19.94
CA VAL A 216 -7.18 3.66 -20.19
C VAL A 216 -6.30 3.29 -21.39
N GLN A 217 -5.84 2.04 -21.47
CA GLN A 217 -4.93 1.60 -22.52
C GLN A 217 -5.58 1.44 -23.90
N LEU A 218 -6.79 0.85 -23.96
CA LEU A 218 -7.43 0.42 -25.20
C LEU A 218 -8.44 1.42 -25.75
N GLU A 219 -8.96 2.32 -24.92
CA GLU A 219 -10.04 3.24 -25.31
C GLU A 219 -9.55 4.69 -25.18
N ILE A 220 -9.11 5.10 -23.98
CA ILE A 220 -8.77 6.50 -23.71
C ILE A 220 -7.49 6.91 -24.42
N LEU A 221 -6.37 6.23 -24.17
CA LEU A 221 -5.10 6.54 -24.85
C LEU A 221 -5.12 6.19 -26.33
N ALA A 222 -5.97 5.25 -26.75
CA ALA A 222 -6.13 4.86 -28.14
C ALA A 222 -7.08 5.77 -28.93
N SER A 223 -7.78 6.70 -28.29
CA SER A 223 -8.58 7.70 -29.00
C SER A 223 -7.70 8.71 -29.74
N ASP A 224 -8.19 9.30 -30.82
CA ASP A 224 -7.46 10.34 -31.58
C ASP A 224 -7.62 11.76 -30.98
N ALA A 225 -8.13 11.84 -29.73
CA ALA A 225 -8.41 13.09 -29.00
C ALA A 225 -7.18 14.00 -28.82
#